data_AF-A0A386PVK5-F1
#
_entry.id   AF-A0A386PVK5-F1
#
_cell.length_a   1.000
_cell.length_b   1.000
_cell.length_c   1.000
_cell.angle_alpha   90.00
_cell.angle_beta   90.00
_cell.angle_gamma   90.00
#
_symmetry.space_group_name_H-M   'P 1'
#
loop_
_entity.id
_entity.type
_entity.pdbx_description
1 polymer ?
#
loop_
_entity_poly.entity_id
_entity_poly.type
_entity_poly.pdbx_seq_one_letter_code
_entity_poly.pdbx_strand_id
1 'polypeptide(L)'
;MKRITTEIRGDLLQIDTGFNGVRIDSFSSFLVTKGQFPSNDDIKNKFDAKGIESFTPKDFQSKSDKSGADSDAIFEKKSFKFPNDFFNNDKVFNDEYMFVGLNAAYRTEKKDYSGWGNFRDTERPTNTYKLYVQTNDKSFRGCYITDIIKSYEDSNSGNVMRNFFINDDEISFLNHPESTQNLDARRIDRLILGHYQDELLKAKNMLKKIDDDYKAKKPYVGKKYQLKESRVKEKSVLMRCCIENKKTLDNSLDIFIRECLIIQPKWLVVFGNDANEVLNKMVVSDYFKDKVNTIESQDEKSQFNVMDLLEHRRVEVTHYATQSVPLKKYQKGSGDKKKNKKSEKEERGHAFRDWYNYAPDELITKVDELKEKEKVRRSKESNNK
;
A
#
# COMPACT_ATOMS: atom_id res chain seq x y z
N MET A 1 -16.71 -0.69 24.54
CA MET A 1 -17.77 -1.54 23.94
C MET A 1 -17.19 -2.13 22.66
N LYS A 2 -17.39 -3.42 22.38
CA LYS A 2 -16.90 -4.01 21.12
C LYS A 2 -17.87 -3.62 19.99
N ARG A 3 -17.38 -2.97 18.94
CA ARG A 3 -18.18 -2.58 17.76
C ARG A 3 -18.26 -3.73 16.78
N ILE A 4 -19.32 -3.78 15.99
CA ILE A 4 -19.52 -4.80 14.95
C ILE A 4 -19.18 -4.24 13.56
N THR A 5 -18.78 -5.10 12.63
CA THR A 5 -18.35 -4.69 11.28
C THR A 5 -19.41 -3.89 10.53
N THR A 6 -20.69 -4.24 10.66
CA THR A 6 -21.82 -3.52 10.03
C THR A 6 -21.92 -2.06 10.50
N GLU A 7 -21.71 -1.81 11.79
CA GLU A 7 -21.71 -0.47 12.39
C GLU A 7 -20.54 0.36 11.87
N ILE A 8 -19.31 -0.18 11.94
CA ILE A 8 -18.11 0.48 11.41
C ILE A 8 -18.31 0.87 9.95
N ARG A 9 -18.84 -0.06 9.14
CA ARG A 9 -19.12 0.21 7.74
C ARG A 9 -20.15 1.34 7.58
N GLY A 10 -21.23 1.32 8.37
CA GLY A 10 -22.24 2.37 8.37
C GLY A 10 -21.61 3.76 8.57
N ASP A 11 -20.69 3.88 9.52
CA ASP A 11 -19.99 5.12 9.80
C ASP A 11 -19.00 5.50 8.69
N LEU A 12 -18.22 4.54 8.18
CA LEU A 12 -17.30 4.78 7.07
C LEU A 12 -18.04 5.25 5.80
N LEU A 13 -19.21 4.69 5.51
CA LEU A 13 -20.01 5.06 4.34
C LEU A 13 -20.61 6.48 4.42
N GLN A 14 -20.59 7.11 5.60
CA GLN A 14 -21.00 8.50 5.79
C GLN A 14 -19.88 9.49 5.48
N ILE A 15 -18.64 9.03 5.30
CA ILE A 15 -17.54 9.91 4.91
C ILE A 15 -17.82 10.46 3.50
N ASP A 16 -17.96 11.78 3.39
CA ASP A 16 -17.89 12.46 2.10
C ASP A 16 -16.46 12.35 1.57
N THR A 17 -16.32 11.71 0.41
CA THR A 17 -15.01 11.47 -0.19
C THR A 17 -14.52 12.67 -0.99
N GLY A 18 -15.39 13.64 -1.32
CA GLY A 18 -15.08 14.75 -2.21
C GLY A 18 -14.71 14.32 -3.64
N PHE A 19 -14.88 13.04 -3.99
CA PHE A 19 -14.65 12.47 -5.31
C PHE A 19 -15.98 12.13 -5.98
N ASN A 20 -16.13 12.52 -7.24
CA ASN A 20 -17.40 12.34 -7.96
C ASN A 20 -17.75 10.85 -8.13
N GLY A 21 -18.75 10.39 -7.38
CA GLY A 21 -19.28 9.03 -7.48
C GLY A 21 -18.38 7.93 -6.91
N VAL A 22 -17.35 8.29 -6.14
CA VAL A 22 -16.44 7.32 -5.50
C VAL A 22 -16.76 7.25 -4.01
N ARG A 23 -16.94 6.03 -3.49
CA ARG A 23 -17.28 5.77 -2.09
C ARG A 23 -16.07 5.19 -1.33
N ILE A 24 -16.13 5.17 -0.01
CA ILE A 24 -15.05 4.65 0.84
C ILE A 24 -14.66 3.19 0.51
N ASP A 25 -15.65 2.38 0.14
CA ASP A 25 -15.51 0.99 -0.26
C ASP A 25 -14.84 0.83 -1.64
N SER A 26 -14.41 1.93 -2.29
CA SER A 26 -13.62 1.93 -3.51
C SER A 26 -12.10 1.93 -3.26
N PHE A 27 -11.67 2.14 -2.01
CA PHE A 27 -10.25 2.24 -1.65
C PHE A 27 -9.90 1.66 -0.27
N SER A 28 -10.85 0.97 0.38
CA SER A 28 -10.66 0.37 1.70
C SER A 28 -11.40 -0.97 1.88
N SER A 29 -10.86 -1.82 2.74
CA SER A 29 -11.45 -3.11 3.07
C SER A 29 -11.12 -3.53 4.51
N PHE A 30 -11.40 -4.79 4.76
CA PHE A 30 -11.14 -5.57 5.95
C PHE A 30 -10.49 -6.87 5.47
N LEU A 31 -9.54 -7.38 6.24
CA LEU A 31 -8.83 -8.61 5.91
C LEU A 31 -9.70 -9.83 6.24
N VAL A 32 -10.60 -10.18 5.32
CA VAL A 32 -11.53 -11.32 5.45
C VAL A 32 -11.62 -12.09 4.12
N THR A 33 -11.60 -13.42 4.18
CA THR A 33 -11.80 -14.28 3.00
C THR A 33 -13.14 -15.04 3.11
N LYS A 34 -13.76 -15.34 1.96
CA LYS A 34 -15.06 -16.05 1.88
C LYS A 34 -14.98 -17.46 2.46
N GLY A 35 -13.83 -18.13 2.34
CA GLY A 35 -13.51 -19.38 3.00
C GLY A 35 -12.28 -19.23 3.89
N GLN A 36 -11.99 -20.22 4.73
CA GLN A 36 -10.75 -20.22 5.50
C GLN A 36 -9.56 -20.28 4.53
N PHE A 37 -8.81 -19.19 4.43
CA PHE A 37 -7.55 -19.18 3.70
C PHE A 37 -6.66 -20.28 4.31
N PRO A 38 -6.04 -21.16 3.50
CA PRO A 38 -5.18 -22.22 4.01
C PRO A 38 -4.11 -21.63 4.92
N SER A 39 -3.74 -22.33 5.99
CA SER A 39 -2.63 -21.84 6.83
C SER A 39 -1.35 -21.76 6.00
N ASN A 40 -0.41 -20.92 6.43
CA ASN A 40 0.88 -20.84 5.77
C ASN A 40 1.52 -22.25 5.71
N ASP A 41 1.47 -23.02 6.80
CA ASP A 41 1.98 -24.41 6.81
C ASP A 41 1.29 -25.31 5.78
N ASP A 42 -0.03 -25.22 5.61
CA ASP A 42 -0.76 -25.97 4.57
C ASP A 42 -0.30 -25.58 3.16
N ILE A 43 -0.05 -24.28 2.95
CA ILE A 43 0.49 -23.77 1.70
C ILE A 43 1.84 -24.42 1.44
N LYS A 44 2.78 -24.28 2.39
CA LYS A 44 4.12 -24.84 2.28
C LYS A 44 4.11 -26.34 1.99
N ASN A 45 3.36 -27.12 2.78
CA ASN A 45 3.29 -28.57 2.63
C ASN A 45 2.78 -28.98 1.24
N LYS A 46 1.81 -28.26 0.68
CA LYS A 46 1.31 -28.53 -0.68
C LYS A 46 2.33 -28.19 -1.77
N PHE A 47 3.07 -27.09 -1.61
CA PHE A 47 4.14 -26.72 -2.55
C PHE A 47 5.29 -27.73 -2.50
N ASP A 48 5.73 -28.11 -1.30
CA ASP A 48 6.80 -29.10 -1.08
C ASP A 48 6.39 -30.48 -1.65
N ALA A 49 5.14 -30.92 -1.42
CA ALA A 49 4.62 -32.19 -1.94
C ALA A 49 4.55 -32.24 -3.49
N LYS A 50 4.40 -31.09 -4.15
CA LYS A 50 4.41 -30.98 -5.62
C LYS A 50 5.81 -30.74 -6.20
N GLY A 51 6.86 -30.66 -5.37
CA GLY A 51 8.22 -30.35 -5.81
C GLY A 51 8.35 -28.96 -6.44
N ILE A 52 7.49 -28.01 -6.05
CA ILE A 52 7.48 -26.67 -6.63
C ILE A 52 8.49 -25.79 -5.90
N GLU A 53 9.67 -25.64 -6.50
CA GLU A 53 10.77 -24.83 -5.92
C GLU A 53 10.57 -23.32 -6.11
N SER A 54 9.83 -22.92 -7.14
CA SER A 54 9.48 -21.53 -7.42
C SER A 54 8.07 -21.45 -8.00
N PHE A 55 7.34 -20.41 -7.63
CA PHE A 55 5.98 -20.22 -8.10
C PHE A 55 5.65 -18.77 -8.42
N THR A 56 4.63 -18.64 -9.25
CA THR A 56 4.16 -17.44 -9.91
C THR A 56 2.73 -17.16 -9.45
N PRO A 57 2.20 -15.94 -9.70
CA PRO A 57 0.79 -15.65 -9.45
C PRO A 57 -0.19 -16.66 -10.08
N LYS A 58 0.21 -17.34 -11.17
CA LYS A 58 -0.60 -18.34 -11.88
C LYS A 58 -0.78 -19.63 -11.08
N ASP A 59 0.12 -19.95 -10.16
CA ASP A 59 0.02 -21.16 -9.33
C ASP A 59 -1.06 -21.03 -8.23
N PHE A 60 -1.55 -19.80 -7.99
CA PHE A 60 -2.68 -19.48 -7.11
C PHE A 60 -3.99 -19.22 -7.85
N GLN A 61 -3.96 -19.12 -9.18
CA GLN A 61 -5.13 -18.76 -9.99
C GLN A 61 -5.45 -19.90 -10.95
N SER A 62 -6.61 -20.56 -10.78
CA SER A 62 -7.08 -21.52 -11.78
C SER A 62 -7.24 -20.85 -13.13
N LYS A 63 -6.72 -21.46 -14.20
CA LYS A 63 -7.12 -21.08 -15.54
C LYS A 63 -8.57 -21.51 -15.69
N SER A 64 -9.45 -20.58 -16.02
CA SER A 64 -10.69 -20.94 -16.68
C SER A 64 -10.33 -21.25 -18.13
N ASP A 65 -9.81 -22.45 -18.39
CA ASP A 65 -9.62 -22.86 -19.76
C ASP A 65 -11.01 -23.04 -20.38
N LYS A 66 -11.27 -22.34 -21.49
CA LYS A 66 -12.50 -22.47 -22.30
C LYS A 66 -12.69 -23.89 -22.89
N SER A 67 -11.77 -24.81 -22.61
CA SER A 67 -11.72 -26.18 -23.12
C SER A 67 -12.11 -27.25 -22.09
N GLY A 68 -12.62 -26.88 -20.90
CA GLY A 68 -13.18 -27.85 -19.94
C GLY A 68 -12.16 -28.78 -19.26
N ALA A 69 -10.86 -28.54 -19.45
CA ALA A 69 -9.81 -29.18 -18.66
C ALA A 69 -9.44 -28.25 -17.50
N ASP A 70 -9.77 -28.65 -16.28
CA ASP A 70 -9.32 -27.97 -15.06
C ASP A 70 -7.78 -27.97 -15.03
N SER A 71 -7.16 -26.81 -15.24
CA SER A 71 -5.73 -26.68 -14.94
C SER A 71 -5.51 -26.84 -13.43
N ASP A 72 -4.48 -27.59 -13.05
CA ASP A 72 -4.06 -27.98 -11.67
C ASP A 72 -3.72 -26.82 -10.71
N ALA A 73 -4.57 -25.80 -10.58
CA ALA A 73 -4.39 -24.80 -9.53
C ALA A 73 -4.39 -25.48 -8.16
N ILE A 74 -3.34 -25.21 -7.39
CA ILE A 74 -3.11 -25.83 -6.08
C ILE A 74 -4.21 -25.41 -5.07
N PHE A 75 -4.80 -24.25 -5.31
CA PHE A 75 -5.85 -23.65 -4.50
C PHE A 75 -7.00 -23.16 -5.36
N GLU A 76 -8.23 -23.40 -4.90
CA GLU A 76 -9.42 -22.93 -5.59
C GLU A 76 -9.44 -21.39 -5.59
N LYS A 77 -9.75 -20.78 -6.74
CA LYS A 77 -9.85 -19.31 -6.90
C LYS A 77 -10.79 -18.66 -5.86
N LYS A 78 -11.81 -19.38 -5.38
CA LYS A 78 -12.74 -18.90 -4.34
C LYS A 78 -12.09 -18.71 -2.97
N SER A 79 -10.95 -19.36 -2.70
CA SER A 79 -10.17 -19.19 -1.46
C SER A 79 -9.59 -17.79 -1.31
N PHE A 80 -9.42 -17.08 -2.43
CA PHE A 80 -8.90 -15.70 -2.51
C PHE A 80 -10.01 -14.67 -2.76
N LYS A 81 -11.28 -15.08 -2.72
CA LYS A 81 -12.40 -14.15 -2.88
C LYS A 81 -12.79 -13.58 -1.52
N PHE A 82 -13.05 -12.28 -1.47
CA PHE A 82 -13.71 -11.66 -0.33
C PHE A 82 -15.15 -12.17 -0.21
N PRO A 83 -15.71 -12.26 1.00
CA PRO A 83 -17.11 -12.62 1.20
C PRO A 83 -18.02 -11.64 0.44
N ASN A 84 -19.17 -12.11 -0.06
CA ASN A 84 -20.15 -11.20 -0.68
C ASN A 84 -20.95 -10.44 0.40
N ASP A 85 -21.06 -11.06 1.58
CA ASP A 85 -21.64 -10.55 2.83
C ASP A 85 -20.58 -9.88 3.72
N PHE A 86 -19.46 -9.51 3.13
CA PHE A 86 -18.28 -8.99 3.81
C PHE A 86 -18.60 -7.82 4.76
N PHE A 87 -19.55 -7.00 4.35
CA PHE A 87 -20.03 -5.85 5.10
C PHE A 87 -21.41 -6.03 5.77
N ASN A 88 -21.99 -7.23 5.66
CA ASN A 88 -23.34 -7.55 6.16
C ASN A 88 -23.27 -8.64 7.24
N ASN A 89 -22.12 -8.82 7.88
CA ASN A 89 -21.96 -9.76 8.99
C ASN A 89 -21.78 -9.01 10.31
N ASP A 90 -22.51 -9.44 11.33
CA ASP A 90 -22.43 -8.88 12.69
C ASP A 90 -21.24 -9.45 13.47
N LYS A 91 -20.12 -9.69 12.78
CA LYS A 91 -18.89 -10.11 13.45
C LYS A 91 -18.32 -8.93 14.22
N VAL A 92 -17.65 -9.26 15.32
CA VAL A 92 -16.88 -8.30 16.11
C VAL A 92 -15.78 -7.73 15.21
N PHE A 93 -15.71 -6.41 15.13
CA PHE A 93 -14.66 -5.71 14.42
C PHE A 93 -13.31 -5.86 15.16
N ASN A 94 -12.23 -6.04 14.40
CA ASN A 94 -10.89 -6.17 14.95
C ASN A 94 -10.12 -4.84 14.78
N ASP A 95 -10.17 -4.01 15.81
CA ASP A 95 -9.50 -2.71 15.92
C ASP A 95 -8.03 -2.81 16.37
N GLU A 96 -7.49 -4.03 16.53
CA GLU A 96 -6.12 -4.19 17.01
C GLU A 96 -5.12 -3.60 16.01
N TYR A 97 -5.40 -3.73 14.70
CA TYR A 97 -4.55 -3.23 13.63
C TYR A 97 -5.36 -2.53 12.54
N MET A 98 -4.78 -1.47 11.98
CA MET A 98 -5.15 -0.91 10.70
C MET A 98 -3.96 -1.00 9.76
N PHE A 99 -4.17 -1.54 8.57
CA PHE A 99 -3.14 -1.72 7.56
C PHE A 99 -3.21 -0.61 6.53
N VAL A 100 -2.07 -0.07 6.11
CA VAL A 100 -2.01 1.09 5.25
C VAL A 100 -0.99 0.90 4.13
N GLY A 101 -1.45 1.03 2.88
CA GLY A 101 -0.60 1.19 1.70
C GLY A 101 -0.43 2.66 1.32
N LEU A 102 0.43 2.94 0.33
CA LEU A 102 0.54 4.30 -0.20
C LEU A 102 -0.70 4.63 -1.02
N ASN A 103 -0.96 3.83 -2.05
CA ASN A 103 -2.06 4.03 -2.98
C ASN A 103 -2.31 2.78 -3.84
N ALA A 104 -3.59 2.50 -4.13
CA ALA A 104 -4.01 1.65 -5.22
C ALA A 104 -4.38 2.52 -6.44
N ALA A 105 -3.96 2.10 -7.63
CA ALA A 105 -4.29 2.83 -8.86
C ALA A 105 -5.80 2.83 -9.12
N TYR A 106 -6.40 4.02 -9.15
CA TYR A 106 -7.75 4.23 -9.67
C TYR A 106 -7.81 3.95 -11.18
N ARG A 107 -8.96 3.47 -11.68
CA ARG A 107 -9.15 3.10 -13.09
C ARG A 107 -10.48 3.64 -13.59
N THR A 108 -10.47 4.87 -14.11
CA THR A 108 -11.63 5.63 -14.61
C THR A 108 -12.62 4.87 -15.50
N GLU A 109 -12.20 3.84 -16.23
CA GLU A 109 -13.06 3.11 -17.17
C GLU A 109 -14.09 2.16 -16.49
N LYS A 110 -13.93 1.82 -15.20
CA LYS A 110 -14.86 0.97 -14.47
C LYS A 110 -15.68 1.76 -13.45
N LYS A 111 -16.80 2.32 -13.89
CA LYS A 111 -17.71 3.13 -13.02
C LYS A 111 -18.36 2.35 -11.87
N ASP A 112 -18.33 1.02 -11.89
CA ASP A 112 -18.83 0.19 -10.80
C ASP A 112 -17.68 -0.34 -9.95
N TYR A 113 -17.41 0.40 -8.86
CA TYR A 113 -16.43 0.01 -7.85
C TYR A 113 -17.02 -0.88 -6.75
N SER A 114 -18.34 -1.14 -6.76
CA SER A 114 -19.01 -1.93 -5.71
C SER A 114 -18.57 -3.41 -5.67
N GLY A 115 -17.94 -3.90 -6.75
CA GLY A 115 -17.32 -5.23 -6.84
C GLY A 115 -15.83 -5.27 -6.48
N TRP A 116 -15.21 -4.15 -6.13
CA TRP A 116 -13.79 -4.07 -5.78
C TRP A 116 -13.61 -4.40 -4.30
N GLY A 117 -13.46 -5.69 -4.00
CA GLY A 117 -13.01 -6.15 -2.68
C GLY A 117 -11.55 -5.74 -2.46
N ASN A 118 -11.32 -4.43 -2.23
CA ASN A 118 -10.04 -3.74 -2.14
C ASN A 118 -8.92 -4.61 -1.59
N PHE A 119 -8.18 -5.23 -2.50
CA PHE A 119 -6.73 -5.22 -2.71
C PHE A 119 -6.48 -5.97 -4.03
N ARG A 120 -7.04 -5.43 -5.15
CA ARG A 120 -6.44 -5.34 -6.51
C ARG A 120 -7.36 -5.47 -7.73
N ASP A 121 -6.79 -5.01 -8.86
CA ASP A 121 -7.11 -5.37 -10.25
C ASP A 121 -7.36 -6.88 -10.39
N THR A 122 -8.60 -7.26 -10.72
CA THR A 122 -9.05 -8.64 -10.94
C THR A 122 -8.77 -9.14 -12.36
N GLU A 123 -8.33 -8.26 -13.26
CA GLU A 123 -8.04 -8.60 -14.66
C GLU A 123 -6.59 -8.98 -14.89
N ARG A 124 -5.68 -8.57 -13.99
CA ARG A 124 -4.26 -8.93 -14.04
C ARG A 124 -3.90 -9.92 -12.93
N PRO A 125 -2.92 -10.83 -13.15
CA PRO A 125 -2.39 -11.66 -12.09
C PRO A 125 -1.67 -10.76 -11.10
N THR A 126 -2.37 -10.41 -10.04
CA THR A 126 -1.83 -9.48 -9.07
C THR A 126 -1.24 -10.24 -7.90
N ASN A 127 -0.17 -9.70 -7.30
CA ASN A 127 0.46 -10.25 -6.10
C ASN A 127 -0.46 -10.38 -4.84
N THR A 128 -1.81 -10.35 -4.91
CA THR A 128 -2.69 -10.29 -3.70
C THR A 128 -2.46 -11.48 -2.80
N TYR A 129 -2.11 -12.62 -3.39
CA TYR A 129 -1.66 -13.79 -2.66
C TYR A 129 -0.45 -13.52 -1.74
N LYS A 130 0.49 -12.64 -2.11
CA LYS A 130 1.55 -12.17 -1.21
C LYS A 130 0.93 -11.43 -0.02
N LEU A 131 0.02 -10.48 -0.24
CA LEU A 131 -0.68 -9.83 0.88
C LEU A 131 -1.37 -10.86 1.79
N TYR A 132 -2.10 -11.83 1.21
CA TYR A 132 -2.77 -12.87 2.00
C TYR A 132 -1.81 -13.70 2.83
N VAL A 133 -0.70 -14.19 2.25
CA VAL A 133 0.29 -14.96 3.00
C VAL A 133 0.91 -14.12 4.12
N GLN A 134 1.19 -12.84 3.85
CA GLN A 134 1.76 -11.93 4.84
C GLN A 134 0.82 -11.71 6.02
N THR A 135 -0.48 -11.60 5.74
CA THR A 135 -1.52 -11.31 6.74
C THR A 135 -2.28 -12.57 7.21
N ASN A 136 -1.78 -13.77 6.91
CA ASN A 136 -2.42 -15.04 7.25
C ASN A 136 -2.31 -15.43 8.74
N ASP A 137 -2.20 -14.46 9.63
CA ASP A 137 -2.34 -14.69 11.06
C ASP A 137 -3.80 -14.47 11.47
N LYS A 138 -4.29 -15.32 12.39
CA LYS A 138 -5.62 -15.17 12.96
C LYS A 138 -5.83 -13.81 13.64
N SER A 139 -4.78 -13.18 14.16
CA SER A 139 -4.82 -11.87 14.81
C SER A 139 -5.14 -10.72 13.86
N PHE A 140 -4.93 -10.89 12.56
CA PHE A 140 -5.18 -9.86 11.55
C PHE A 140 -6.54 -10.00 10.87
N ARG A 141 -7.26 -11.10 11.14
CA ARG A 141 -8.58 -11.33 10.55
C ARG A 141 -9.56 -10.26 11.00
N GLY A 142 -10.27 -9.68 10.04
CA GLY A 142 -11.25 -8.63 10.29
C GLY A 142 -10.66 -7.24 10.54
N CYS A 143 -9.33 -7.09 10.51
CA CYS A 143 -8.69 -5.78 10.61
C CYS A 143 -8.97 -4.93 9.37
N TYR A 144 -9.05 -3.61 9.55
CA TYR A 144 -9.23 -2.66 8.46
C TYR A 144 -7.95 -2.46 7.67
N ILE A 145 -8.08 -2.22 6.36
CA ILE A 145 -6.97 -1.97 5.47
C ILE A 145 -7.36 -0.90 4.44
N THR A 146 -6.49 0.08 4.21
CA THR A 146 -6.76 1.23 3.33
C THR A 146 -5.45 1.75 2.71
N ASP A 147 -5.54 2.80 1.90
CA ASP A 147 -4.40 3.53 1.34
C ASP A 147 -4.30 4.96 1.89
N ILE A 148 -3.13 5.61 1.87
CA ILE A 148 -3.02 7.03 2.27
C ILE A 148 -3.61 7.93 1.18
N ILE A 149 -3.16 7.74 -0.07
CA ILE A 149 -3.58 8.52 -1.22
C ILE A 149 -4.71 7.80 -1.95
N LYS A 150 -5.86 8.46 -2.06
CA LYS A 150 -7.08 7.91 -2.65
C LYS A 150 -7.25 8.37 -4.10
N SER A 151 -7.99 7.58 -4.88
CA SER A 151 -8.49 7.96 -6.21
C SER A 151 -7.42 8.46 -7.20
N TYR A 152 -6.17 7.98 -7.11
CA TYR A 152 -5.09 8.37 -8.01
C TYR A 152 -4.74 7.27 -9.02
N GLU A 153 -4.61 7.59 -10.30
CA GLU A 153 -4.53 6.60 -11.39
C GLU A 153 -3.15 5.97 -11.66
N ASP A 154 -2.22 6.06 -10.72
CA ASP A 154 -0.88 5.44 -10.84
C ASP A 154 -0.70 4.36 -9.79
N SER A 155 -0.01 3.26 -10.09
CA SER A 155 0.32 2.21 -9.11
C SER A 155 1.79 2.23 -8.72
N ASN A 156 2.60 3.07 -9.38
CA ASN A 156 4.00 3.25 -9.05
C ASN A 156 4.11 4.30 -7.95
N SER A 157 4.53 3.85 -6.77
CA SER A 157 4.70 4.70 -5.60
C SER A 157 5.68 5.84 -5.86
N GLY A 158 6.74 5.64 -6.64
CA GLY A 158 7.68 6.70 -7.01
C GLY A 158 7.03 7.81 -7.83
N ASN A 159 6.08 7.48 -8.71
CA ASN A 159 5.32 8.48 -9.46
C ASN A 159 4.34 9.22 -8.56
N VAL A 160 3.68 8.52 -7.63
CA VAL A 160 2.81 9.12 -6.62
C VAL A 160 3.60 10.12 -5.77
N MET A 161 4.69 9.68 -5.15
CA MET A 161 5.57 10.53 -4.34
C MET A 161 6.03 11.79 -5.10
N ARG A 162 6.35 11.65 -6.39
CA ARG A 162 6.74 12.77 -7.26
C ARG A 162 5.58 13.72 -7.55
N ASN A 163 4.41 13.20 -7.89
CA ASN A 163 3.26 13.99 -8.35
C ASN A 163 2.57 14.77 -7.21
N PHE A 164 2.72 14.30 -5.98
CA PHE A 164 2.33 15.03 -4.77
C PHE A 164 3.50 15.80 -4.11
N PHE A 165 4.69 15.77 -4.75
CA PHE A 165 5.90 16.46 -4.32
C PHE A 165 6.39 16.09 -2.90
N ILE A 166 6.09 14.88 -2.43
CA ILE A 166 6.37 14.43 -1.07
C ILE A 166 7.87 14.48 -0.73
N ASN A 167 8.72 14.16 -1.71
CA ASN A 167 10.17 14.12 -1.55
C ASN A 167 10.86 15.49 -1.69
N ASP A 168 10.11 16.57 -1.91
CA ASP A 168 10.65 17.90 -2.13
C ASP A 168 10.00 18.89 -1.16
N ASP A 169 10.63 19.05 0.01
CA ASP A 169 10.05 19.79 1.13
C ASP A 169 9.74 21.25 0.79
N GLU A 170 10.43 21.84 -0.19
CA GLU A 170 10.27 23.25 -0.58
C GLU A 170 9.05 23.52 -1.47
N ILE A 171 8.43 22.47 -2.02
CA ILE A 171 7.25 22.58 -2.89
C ILE A 171 6.15 21.57 -2.56
N SER A 172 6.41 20.66 -1.62
CA SER A 172 5.46 19.66 -1.10
C SER A 172 4.14 20.32 -0.70
N PHE A 173 3.02 19.70 -1.10
CA PHE A 173 1.70 20.16 -0.64
C PHE A 173 1.50 19.97 0.87
N LEU A 174 2.28 19.09 1.52
CA LEU A 174 2.24 18.93 2.97
C LEU A 174 2.92 20.09 3.72
N ASN A 175 3.92 20.74 3.12
CA ASN A 175 4.64 21.83 3.77
C ASN A 175 4.17 23.21 3.29
N HIS A 176 3.75 23.26 2.03
CA HIS A 176 3.32 24.48 1.34
C HIS A 176 1.94 24.27 0.71
N PRO A 177 0.87 24.07 1.49
CA PRO A 177 -0.46 23.82 0.92
C PRO A 177 -0.97 24.98 0.06
N GLU A 178 -0.45 26.19 0.20
CA GLU A 178 -0.82 27.37 -0.57
C GLU A 178 -0.53 27.25 -2.08
N SER A 179 -1.31 27.99 -2.86
CA SER A 179 -1.11 28.16 -4.31
C SER A 179 -0.60 29.57 -4.52
N THR A 180 0.69 29.70 -4.85
CA THR A 180 1.30 30.99 -5.22
C THR A 180 1.94 30.86 -6.58
N GLN A 181 2.01 31.95 -7.34
CA GLN A 181 2.59 31.95 -8.68
C GLN A 181 4.01 31.34 -8.71
N ASN A 182 4.83 31.60 -7.68
CA ASN A 182 6.18 31.07 -7.59
C ASN A 182 6.18 29.55 -7.30
N LEU A 183 5.45 29.11 -6.27
CA LEU A 183 5.38 27.69 -5.92
C LEU A 183 4.78 26.85 -7.05
N ASP A 184 3.71 27.33 -7.67
CA ASP A 184 3.04 26.62 -8.74
C ASP A 184 3.93 26.53 -9.98
N ALA A 185 4.70 27.57 -10.30
CA ALA A 185 5.71 27.50 -11.35
C ALA A 185 6.78 26.43 -11.04
N ARG A 186 7.31 26.39 -9.82
CA ARG A 186 8.31 25.39 -9.41
C ARG A 186 7.76 23.96 -9.45
N ARG A 187 6.51 23.76 -9.02
CA ARG A 187 5.79 22.48 -9.11
C ARG A 187 5.64 22.03 -10.55
N ILE A 188 5.23 22.92 -11.44
CA ILE A 188 5.14 22.64 -12.88
C ILE A 188 6.52 22.24 -13.43
N ASP A 189 7.57 23.00 -13.13
CA ASP A 189 8.93 22.70 -13.59
C ASP A 189 9.39 21.32 -13.09
N ARG A 190 9.01 20.95 -11.86
CA ARG A 190 9.28 19.62 -11.30
C ARG A 190 8.53 18.52 -12.03
N LEU A 191 7.26 18.74 -12.41
CA LEU A 191 6.50 17.79 -13.23
C LEU A 191 7.10 17.63 -14.63
N ILE A 192 7.56 18.72 -15.25
CA ILE A 192 8.29 18.70 -16.53
C ILE A 192 9.56 17.85 -16.41
N LEU A 193 10.37 18.10 -15.38
CA LEU A 193 11.58 17.34 -15.12
C LEU A 193 11.28 15.85 -14.91
N GLY A 194 10.23 15.53 -14.16
CA GLY A 194 9.77 14.16 -13.97
C GLY A 194 9.43 13.46 -15.29
N HIS A 195 8.71 14.15 -16.18
CA HIS A 195 8.44 13.65 -17.53
C HIS A 195 9.72 13.35 -18.33
N TYR A 196 10.71 14.25 -18.30
CA TYR A 196 11.98 14.01 -18.98
C TYR A 196 12.76 12.84 -18.39
N GLN A 197 12.74 12.67 -17.06
CA GLN A 197 13.39 11.54 -16.38
C GLN A 197 12.74 10.20 -16.76
N ASP A 198 11.41 10.16 -16.87
CA ASP A 198 10.67 8.97 -17.31
C ASP A 198 11.03 8.59 -18.75
N GLU A 199 11.12 9.57 -19.66
CA GLU A 199 11.53 9.32 -21.05
C GLU A 199 12.99 8.86 -21.15
N LEU A 200 13.89 9.47 -20.37
CA LEU A 200 15.29 9.04 -20.30
C LEU A 200 15.41 7.60 -19.78
N LEU A 201 14.62 7.22 -18.77
CA LEU A 201 14.60 5.86 -18.23
C LEU A 201 14.07 4.85 -19.27
N LYS A 202 13.03 5.19 -20.03
CA LYS A 202 12.53 4.37 -21.14
C LYS A 202 13.61 4.14 -22.19
N ALA A 203 14.32 5.20 -22.59
CA ALA A 203 15.43 5.11 -23.54
C ALA A 203 16.56 4.22 -23.01
N LYS A 204 16.99 4.39 -21.76
CA LYS A 204 18.01 3.55 -21.12
C LYS A 204 17.60 2.08 -21.04
N ASN A 205 16.37 1.79 -20.64
CA ASN A 205 15.84 0.42 -20.57
C ASN A 205 15.76 -0.22 -21.96
N MET A 206 15.42 0.56 -22.99
CA MET A 206 15.41 0.09 -24.37
C MET A 206 16.83 -0.24 -24.86
N LEU A 207 17.80 0.64 -24.63
CA LEU A 207 19.20 0.40 -24.99
C LEU A 207 19.75 -0.86 -24.30
N LYS A 208 19.47 -1.03 -23.00
CA LYS A 208 19.84 -2.23 -22.26
C LYS A 208 19.24 -3.49 -22.89
N LYS A 209 17.95 -3.45 -23.26
CA LYS A 209 17.28 -4.58 -23.90
C LYS A 209 17.89 -4.92 -25.28
N ILE A 210 18.30 -3.92 -26.06
CA ILE A 210 19.01 -4.13 -27.32
C ILE A 210 20.33 -4.87 -27.06
N ASP A 211 21.11 -4.42 -26.09
CA ASP A 211 22.38 -5.04 -25.70
C ASP A 211 22.18 -6.49 -25.21
N ASP A 212 21.18 -6.73 -24.35
CA ASP A 212 20.83 -8.07 -23.85
C ASP A 212 20.41 -9.01 -25.01
N ASP A 213 19.59 -8.53 -25.95
CA ASP A 213 19.15 -9.33 -27.09
C ASP A 213 20.29 -9.57 -28.09
N TYR A 214 21.20 -8.60 -28.27
CA TYR A 214 22.42 -8.75 -29.07
C TYR A 214 23.34 -9.82 -28.48
N LYS A 215 23.61 -9.76 -27.16
CA LYS A 215 24.39 -10.78 -26.43
C LYS A 215 23.75 -12.17 -26.52
N ALA A 216 22.42 -12.23 -26.51
CA ALA A 216 21.65 -13.46 -26.68
C ALA A 216 21.55 -13.93 -28.16
N LYS A 217 22.22 -13.27 -29.11
CA LYS A 217 22.19 -13.56 -30.55
C LYS A 217 20.77 -13.57 -31.14
N LYS A 218 19.85 -12.79 -30.58
CA LYS A 218 18.49 -12.66 -31.13
C LYS A 218 18.50 -11.68 -32.31
N PRO A 219 17.69 -11.91 -33.36
CA PRO A 219 17.62 -11.00 -34.49
C PRO A 219 17.11 -9.62 -34.06
N TYR A 220 17.71 -8.58 -34.64
CA TYR A 220 17.24 -7.21 -34.46
C TYR A 220 15.89 -7.02 -35.16
N VAL A 221 14.92 -6.44 -34.45
CA VAL A 221 13.60 -6.11 -34.99
C VAL A 221 13.34 -4.63 -34.74
N GLY A 222 13.48 -3.77 -35.74
CA GLY A 222 13.42 -2.30 -35.56
C GLY A 222 12.17 -1.80 -34.82
N LYS A 223 10.98 -2.35 -35.15
CA LYS A 223 9.72 -2.04 -34.46
C LYS A 223 9.73 -2.35 -32.96
N LYS A 224 10.57 -3.29 -32.50
CA LYS A 224 10.69 -3.69 -31.10
C LYS A 224 11.46 -2.65 -30.26
N TYR A 225 12.25 -1.81 -30.91
CA TYR A 225 13.14 -0.83 -30.30
C TYR A 225 12.83 0.60 -30.74
N GLN A 226 11.58 0.86 -31.12
CA GLN A 226 11.12 2.20 -31.46
C GLN A 226 10.58 2.87 -30.20
N LEU A 227 11.21 3.98 -29.78
CA LEU A 227 10.60 4.87 -28.80
C LEU A 227 9.42 5.57 -29.46
N LYS A 228 8.27 5.53 -28.81
CA LYS A 228 7.16 6.41 -29.19
C LYS A 228 7.55 7.83 -28.81
N GLU A 229 7.39 8.77 -29.74
CA GLU A 229 7.52 10.18 -29.39
C GLU A 229 6.52 10.51 -28.28
N SER A 230 7.06 10.93 -27.14
CA SER A 230 6.30 11.41 -26.00
C SER A 230 6.44 12.93 -26.02
N ARG A 231 5.34 13.63 -26.29
CA ARG A 231 5.33 15.09 -26.16
C ARG A 231 5.17 15.43 -24.69
N VAL A 232 6.06 16.27 -24.17
CA VAL A 232 5.85 16.89 -22.86
C VAL A 232 4.50 17.58 -22.88
N LYS A 233 3.69 17.32 -21.85
CA LYS A 233 2.37 17.94 -21.73
C LYS A 233 2.52 19.46 -21.73
N GLU A 234 1.56 20.14 -22.36
CA GLU A 234 1.52 21.59 -22.33
C GLU A 234 1.46 22.12 -20.89
N LYS A 235 2.04 23.30 -20.66
CA LYS A 235 2.08 23.94 -19.34
C LYS A 235 0.69 24.09 -18.71
N SER A 236 -0.32 24.41 -19.51
CA SER A 236 -1.73 24.50 -19.10
C SER A 236 -2.28 23.17 -18.54
N VAL A 237 -1.91 22.06 -19.15
CA VAL A 237 -2.29 20.72 -18.72
C VAL A 237 -1.57 20.35 -17.41
N LEU A 238 -0.28 20.66 -17.30
CA LEU A 238 0.49 20.41 -16.08
C LEU A 238 -0.01 21.25 -14.91
N MET A 239 -0.39 22.51 -15.14
CA MET A 239 -1.03 23.35 -14.13
C MET A 239 -2.32 22.73 -13.63
N ARG A 240 -3.17 22.22 -14.54
CA ARG A 240 -4.40 21.51 -14.17
C ARG A 240 -4.09 20.26 -13.33
N CYS A 241 -3.12 19.44 -13.74
CA CYS A 241 -2.68 18.29 -12.96
C CYS A 241 -2.19 18.68 -11.57
N CYS A 242 -1.47 19.80 -11.44
CA CYS A 242 -0.99 20.30 -10.15
C CYS A 242 -2.16 20.65 -9.21
N ILE A 243 -3.18 21.35 -9.72
CA ILE A 243 -4.40 21.70 -8.98
C ILE A 243 -5.17 20.43 -8.57
N GLU A 244 -5.34 19.50 -9.51
CA GLU A 244 -6.03 18.23 -9.27
C GLU A 244 -5.30 17.36 -8.24
N ASN A 245 -3.97 17.28 -8.30
CA ASN A 245 -3.16 16.54 -7.33
C ASN A 245 -3.30 17.15 -5.93
N LYS A 246 -3.25 18.48 -5.80
CA LYS A 246 -3.49 19.13 -4.51
C LYS A 246 -4.85 18.75 -3.95
N LYS A 247 -5.92 18.94 -4.73
CA LYS A 247 -7.29 18.57 -4.31
C LYS A 247 -7.39 17.09 -3.93
N THR A 248 -6.74 16.22 -4.69
CA THR A 248 -6.71 14.78 -4.41
C THR A 248 -6.03 14.48 -3.09
N LEU A 249 -4.91 15.14 -2.79
CA LEU A 249 -4.23 14.99 -1.50
C LEU A 249 -5.11 15.48 -0.37
N ASP A 250 -5.68 16.68 -0.48
CA ASP A 250 -6.52 17.28 0.56
C ASP A 250 -7.69 16.35 0.94
N ASN A 251 -8.42 15.85 -0.07
CA ASN A 251 -9.50 14.88 0.13
C ASN A 251 -8.97 13.57 0.75
N SER A 252 -7.81 13.09 0.29
CA SER A 252 -7.23 11.83 0.79
C SER A 252 -6.85 11.92 2.26
N LEU A 253 -6.27 13.05 2.69
CA LEU A 253 -5.93 13.31 4.08
C LEU A 253 -7.18 13.37 4.96
N ASP A 254 -8.23 14.08 4.52
CA ASP A 254 -9.48 14.18 5.27
C ASP A 254 -10.14 12.82 5.47
N ILE A 255 -10.19 12.02 4.41
CA ILE A 255 -10.69 10.64 4.46
C ILE A 255 -9.84 9.81 5.42
N PHE A 256 -8.50 9.86 5.31
CA PHE A 256 -7.61 9.04 6.13
C PHE A 256 -7.71 9.36 7.62
N ILE A 257 -7.83 10.65 7.98
CA ILE A 257 -8.05 11.10 9.36
C ILE A 257 -9.39 10.54 9.88
N ARG A 258 -10.47 10.68 9.10
CA ARG A 258 -11.80 10.17 9.47
C ARG A 258 -11.81 8.65 9.60
N GLU A 259 -11.13 7.92 8.72
CA GLU A 259 -10.93 6.48 8.85
C GLU A 259 -10.22 6.16 10.17
N CYS A 260 -9.15 6.88 10.54
CA CYS A 260 -8.48 6.65 11.82
C CYS A 260 -9.40 6.91 13.02
N LEU A 261 -10.24 7.94 12.98
CA LEU A 261 -11.19 8.27 14.05
C LEU A 261 -12.35 7.28 14.16
N ILE A 262 -12.81 6.74 13.04
CA ILE A 262 -13.86 5.71 13.01
C ILE A 262 -13.29 4.35 13.40
N ILE A 263 -12.12 3.98 12.91
CA ILE A 263 -11.53 2.66 13.16
C ILE A 263 -10.92 2.58 14.56
N GLN A 264 -10.34 3.68 15.04
CA GLN A 264 -9.62 3.80 16.31
C GLN A 264 -8.59 2.68 16.52
N PRO A 265 -7.69 2.43 15.54
CA PRO A 265 -6.81 1.30 15.62
C PRO A 265 -5.83 1.43 16.79
N LYS A 266 -5.52 0.31 17.45
CA LYS A 266 -4.44 0.33 18.45
C LYS A 266 -3.08 0.51 17.79
N TRP A 267 -2.89 -0.08 16.61
CA TRP A 267 -1.63 -0.07 15.88
C TRP A 267 -1.84 0.15 14.37
N LEU A 268 -0.91 0.88 13.75
CA LEU A 268 -0.84 1.07 12.32
C LEU A 268 0.27 0.18 11.71
N VAL A 269 -0.08 -0.65 10.74
CA VAL A 269 0.87 -1.46 9.96
C VAL A 269 1.01 -0.84 8.58
N VAL A 270 2.21 -0.38 8.25
CA VAL A 270 2.49 0.43 7.05
C VAL A 270 3.25 -0.41 6.03
N PHE A 271 2.67 -0.65 4.86
CA PHE A 271 3.28 -1.44 3.81
C PHE A 271 4.19 -0.60 2.91
N GLY A 272 5.50 -0.76 3.12
CA GLY A 272 6.54 -0.19 2.27
C GLY A 272 7.06 1.17 2.73
N ASN A 273 8.31 1.42 2.34
CA ASN A 273 9.05 2.61 2.70
C ASN A 273 8.38 3.91 2.24
N ASP A 274 7.81 3.95 1.03
CA ASP A 274 7.20 5.18 0.51
C ASP A 274 5.94 5.58 1.31
N ALA A 275 5.10 4.61 1.71
CA ALA A 275 3.96 4.88 2.59
C ALA A 275 4.42 5.37 3.96
N ASN A 276 5.46 4.74 4.53
CA ASN A 276 6.04 5.17 5.80
C ASN A 276 6.64 6.58 5.71
N GLU A 277 7.27 6.92 4.58
CA GLU A 277 7.82 8.26 4.35
C GLU A 277 6.73 9.33 4.27
N VAL A 278 5.62 9.06 3.58
CA VAL A 278 4.46 9.98 3.59
C VAL A 278 3.96 10.21 5.02
N LEU A 279 3.83 9.16 5.83
CA LEU A 279 3.40 9.30 7.23
C LEU A 279 4.44 10.04 8.09
N ASN A 280 5.74 9.90 7.82
CA ASN A 280 6.79 10.71 8.46
C ASN A 280 6.58 12.20 8.15
N LYS A 281 6.31 12.53 6.87
CA LYS A 281 6.08 13.91 6.42
C LYS A 281 4.78 14.49 6.99
N MET A 282 3.71 13.70 7.04
CA MET A 282 2.43 14.11 7.65
C MET A 282 2.60 14.46 9.13
N VAL A 283 3.32 13.64 9.89
CA VAL A 283 3.54 13.87 11.33
C VAL A 283 4.19 15.23 11.62
N VAL A 284 5.15 15.65 10.80
CA VAL A 284 5.88 16.92 11.01
C VAL A 284 5.21 18.11 10.35
N SER A 285 4.24 17.89 9.44
CA SER A 285 3.54 18.92 8.68
C SER A 285 2.52 19.67 9.56
N ASP A 286 2.67 20.99 9.65
CA ASP A 286 1.70 21.83 10.36
C ASP A 286 0.34 21.84 9.66
N TYR A 287 0.33 21.81 8.32
CA TYR A 287 -0.89 21.66 7.53
C TYR A 287 -1.69 20.39 7.89
N PHE A 288 -0.99 19.26 8.05
CA PHE A 288 -1.64 18.01 8.44
C PHE A 288 -2.14 18.05 9.89
N LYS A 289 -1.34 18.59 10.82
CA LYS A 289 -1.76 18.77 12.23
C LYS A 289 -3.01 19.64 12.33
N ASP A 290 -3.06 20.74 11.58
CA ASP A 290 -4.22 21.64 11.54
C ASP A 290 -5.48 20.93 11.02
N LYS A 291 -5.33 20.08 9.99
CA LYS A 291 -6.41 19.22 9.51
C LYS A 291 -6.88 18.24 10.59
N VAL A 292 -5.96 17.55 11.27
CA VAL A 292 -6.29 16.63 12.36
C VAL A 292 -7.07 17.37 13.44
N ASN A 293 -6.56 18.50 13.93
CA ASN A 293 -7.22 19.32 14.95
C ASN A 293 -8.62 19.77 14.51
N THR A 294 -8.76 20.22 13.26
CA THR A 294 -10.05 20.67 12.71
C THR A 294 -11.06 19.52 12.68
N ILE A 295 -10.67 18.33 12.22
CA ILE A 295 -11.57 17.18 12.11
C ILE A 295 -11.87 16.58 13.50
N GLU A 296 -10.88 16.44 14.37
CA GLU A 296 -11.06 15.95 15.75
C GLU A 296 -11.98 16.87 16.57
N SER A 297 -11.90 18.20 16.37
CA SER A 297 -12.79 19.15 17.05
C SER A 297 -14.28 18.99 16.68
N GLN A 298 -14.56 18.35 15.53
CA GLN A 298 -15.93 18.05 15.10
C GLN A 298 -16.42 16.69 15.63
N ASP A 299 -15.53 15.88 16.21
CA ASP A 299 -15.83 14.56 16.76
C ASP A 299 -15.76 14.60 18.30
N GLU A 300 -16.75 15.27 18.91
CA GLU A 300 -16.85 15.50 20.36
C GLU A 300 -16.81 14.22 21.22
N LYS A 301 -16.97 13.04 20.60
CA LYS A 301 -17.04 11.74 21.29
C LYS A 301 -15.73 10.97 21.27
N SER A 302 -14.77 11.34 20.42
CA SER A 302 -13.55 10.56 20.24
C SER A 302 -12.47 10.98 21.24
N GLN A 303 -12.04 10.03 22.07
CA GLN A 303 -10.80 10.16 22.85
C GLN A 303 -9.57 9.68 22.05
N PHE A 304 -9.76 9.31 20.79
CA PHE A 304 -8.71 8.79 19.94
C PHE A 304 -7.86 9.91 19.38
N ASN A 305 -6.55 9.86 19.61
CA ASN A 305 -5.60 10.83 19.10
C ASN A 305 -4.90 10.25 17.85
N VAL A 306 -5.17 10.85 16.69
CA VAL A 306 -4.59 10.40 15.41
C VAL A 306 -3.09 10.68 15.37
N MET A 307 -2.61 11.80 15.92
CA MET A 307 -1.17 12.11 15.92
C MET A 307 -0.37 11.11 16.75
N ASP A 308 -0.84 10.74 17.93
CA ASP A 308 -0.21 9.70 18.77
C ASP A 308 -0.16 8.33 18.05
N LEU A 309 -1.23 7.98 17.33
CA LEU A 309 -1.22 6.77 16.48
C LEU A 309 -0.08 6.83 15.46
N LEU A 310 0.01 7.94 14.72
CA LEU A 310 0.99 8.08 13.65
C LEU A 310 2.41 8.20 14.18
N GLU A 311 2.63 8.86 15.31
CA GLU A 311 3.96 9.11 15.87
C GLU A 311 4.53 7.92 16.63
N HIS A 312 3.68 7.21 17.38
CA HIS A 312 4.15 6.26 18.40
C HIS A 312 3.65 4.83 18.19
N ARG A 313 2.54 4.65 17.48
CA ARG A 313 1.88 3.35 17.33
C ARG A 313 1.84 2.84 15.90
N ARG A 314 2.91 3.09 15.13
CA ARG A 314 3.07 2.58 13.75
C ARG A 314 4.28 1.68 13.56
N VAL A 315 4.19 0.71 12.64
CA VAL A 315 5.32 -0.07 12.15
C VAL A 315 5.33 -0.25 10.65
N GLU A 316 6.49 -0.02 10.06
CA GLU A 316 6.78 -0.31 8.66
C GLU A 316 7.13 -1.79 8.45
N VAL A 317 6.48 -2.41 7.47
CA VAL A 317 6.77 -3.77 6.99
C VAL A 317 7.04 -3.77 5.50
N THR A 318 7.71 -4.81 5.00
CA THR A 318 8.05 -4.93 3.58
C THR A 318 6.80 -4.96 2.72
N HIS A 319 6.81 -4.17 1.63
CA HIS A 319 5.70 -4.15 0.66
C HIS A 319 5.71 -5.39 -0.22
N TYR A 320 4.54 -6.01 -0.35
CA TYR A 320 4.34 -7.29 -1.02
C TYR A 320 4.45 -7.27 -2.56
N ALA A 321 4.65 -6.14 -3.24
CA ALA A 321 4.51 -6.10 -4.71
C ALA A 321 5.79 -6.43 -5.50
N THR A 322 6.95 -5.92 -5.12
CA THR A 322 8.11 -5.86 -6.04
C THR A 322 9.46 -5.94 -5.34
N GLN A 323 9.49 -5.92 -4.01
CA GLN A 323 10.74 -5.90 -3.28
C GLN A 323 11.30 -7.31 -3.15
N SER A 324 12.61 -7.42 -3.37
CA SER A 324 13.36 -8.57 -2.90
C SER A 324 13.46 -8.51 -1.38
N VAL A 325 13.33 -9.66 -0.74
CA VAL A 325 13.40 -9.79 0.71
C VAL A 325 14.80 -10.19 1.13
N PRO A 326 15.24 -9.89 2.37
CA PRO A 326 16.45 -10.51 2.92
C PRO A 326 16.34 -12.04 2.88
N LEU A 327 17.43 -12.73 2.50
CA LEU A 327 17.47 -14.21 2.55
C LEU A 327 17.55 -14.75 3.98
N LYS A 328 18.06 -13.94 4.92
CA LYS A 328 18.08 -14.30 6.34
C LYS A 328 16.69 -14.01 6.94
N LYS A 329 16.14 -14.99 7.67
CA LYS A 329 14.90 -14.81 8.41
C LYS A 329 15.02 -13.62 9.37
N TYR A 330 13.92 -12.86 9.50
CA TYR A 330 13.81 -11.83 10.52
C TYR A 330 13.79 -12.51 11.90
N GLN A 331 14.89 -12.44 12.64
CA GLN A 331 14.99 -12.98 14.00
C GLN A 331 14.68 -11.88 15.01
N LYS A 332 13.75 -12.17 15.93
CA LYS A 332 13.37 -11.32 17.06
C LYS A 332 14.63 -11.00 17.89
N GLY A 333 15.18 -9.80 17.74
CA GLY A 333 16.33 -9.34 18.53
C GLY A 333 17.46 -8.61 17.80
N SER A 334 17.54 -8.58 16.47
CA SER A 334 18.63 -7.85 15.78
C SER A 334 18.29 -6.38 15.49
N GLY A 335 17.77 -5.66 16.51
CA GLY A 335 17.36 -4.26 16.45
C GLY A 335 18.49 -3.24 16.22
N ASP A 336 19.63 -3.65 15.69
CA ASP A 336 20.79 -2.78 15.43
C ASP A 336 20.64 -2.04 14.09
N LYS A 337 19.69 -1.09 14.04
CA LYS A 337 19.51 -0.17 12.90
C LYS A 337 20.64 0.88 12.75
N LYS A 338 21.64 0.90 13.64
CA LYS A 338 22.66 1.98 13.69
C LYS A 338 24.10 1.57 13.33
N LYS A 339 24.39 0.31 13.06
CA LYS A 339 25.75 -0.12 12.65
C LYS A 339 25.70 -1.07 11.46
N ASN A 340 25.58 -0.52 10.26
CA ASN A 340 26.30 -0.97 9.04
C ASN A 340 25.70 -0.30 7.80
N LYS A 341 25.99 0.99 7.62
CA LYS A 341 25.80 1.64 6.31
C LYS A 341 26.91 1.25 5.31
N LYS A 342 27.86 0.35 5.67
CA LYS A 342 29.08 0.14 4.87
C LYS A 342 29.67 -1.28 4.77
N SER A 343 29.05 -2.35 5.25
CA SER A 343 29.64 -3.70 5.04
C SER A 343 28.58 -4.79 5.02
N GLU A 344 28.66 -5.62 3.98
CA GLU A 344 27.74 -6.70 3.56
C GLU A 344 26.49 -6.20 2.83
N LYS A 345 26.53 -6.30 1.49
CA LYS A 345 25.30 -6.35 0.69
C LYS A 345 24.53 -7.56 1.21
N GLU A 346 23.54 -7.35 2.07
CA GLU A 346 22.62 -8.41 2.47
C GLU A 346 22.12 -9.11 1.20
N GLU A 347 22.34 -10.42 1.11
CA GLU A 347 21.82 -11.19 0.00
C GLU A 347 20.29 -11.10 0.02
N ARG A 348 19.73 -10.76 -1.15
CA ARG A 348 18.29 -10.56 -1.31
C ARG A 348 17.69 -11.64 -2.18
N GLY A 349 16.64 -12.26 -1.67
CA GLY A 349 15.81 -13.24 -2.34
C GLY A 349 14.79 -12.58 -3.24
N HIS A 350 14.71 -13.06 -4.47
CA HIS A 350 13.72 -12.65 -5.45
C HIS A 350 12.65 -13.73 -5.67
N ALA A 351 12.88 -14.95 -5.18
CA ALA A 351 11.92 -16.03 -5.29
C ALA A 351 10.78 -15.81 -4.28
N PHE A 352 9.57 -16.24 -4.61
CA PHE A 352 8.48 -16.18 -3.63
C PHE A 352 8.80 -17.00 -2.40
N ARG A 353 9.49 -18.14 -2.50
CA ARG A 353 9.86 -18.96 -1.33
C ARG A 353 10.60 -18.14 -0.27
N ASP A 354 11.51 -17.28 -0.70
CA ASP A 354 12.22 -16.35 0.19
C ASP A 354 11.22 -15.38 0.83
N TRP A 355 10.35 -14.79 0.02
CA TRP A 355 9.31 -13.87 0.48
C TRP A 355 8.33 -14.52 1.48
N TYR A 356 7.90 -15.76 1.22
CA TYR A 356 7.03 -16.57 2.07
C TYR A 356 7.66 -16.88 3.42
N ASN A 357 8.95 -17.24 3.42
CA ASN A 357 9.69 -17.56 4.63
C ASN A 357 10.04 -16.32 5.46
N TYR A 358 9.96 -15.13 4.88
CA TYR A 358 10.36 -13.88 5.49
C TYR A 358 9.17 -13.01 5.93
N ALA A 359 8.24 -12.71 5.04
CA ALA A 359 7.27 -11.63 5.22
C ALA A 359 6.25 -11.85 6.35
N PRO A 360 5.68 -13.06 6.55
CA PRO A 360 4.82 -13.33 7.71
C PRO A 360 5.57 -13.18 9.04
N ASP A 361 6.77 -13.76 9.12
CA ASP A 361 7.63 -13.71 10.31
C ASP A 361 8.06 -12.25 10.62
N GLU A 362 8.41 -11.46 9.59
CA GLU A 362 8.74 -10.05 9.73
C GLU A 362 7.56 -9.27 10.34
N LEU A 363 6.35 -9.43 9.81
CA LEU A 363 5.18 -8.69 10.27
C LEU A 363 4.88 -9.00 11.75
N ILE A 364 4.81 -10.28 12.11
CA ILE A 364 4.52 -10.71 13.49
C ILE A 364 5.60 -10.17 14.44
N THR A 365 6.87 -10.35 14.08
CA THR A 365 7.98 -9.93 14.94
C THR A 365 7.99 -8.43 15.16
N LYS A 366 7.81 -7.64 14.09
CA LYS A 366 7.81 -6.19 14.16
C LYS A 366 6.64 -5.64 14.98
N VAL A 367 5.48 -6.27 14.88
CA VAL A 367 4.31 -5.97 15.71
C VAL A 367 4.57 -6.30 17.19
N ASP A 368 5.19 -7.44 17.48
CA ASP A 368 5.58 -7.80 18.85
C ASP A 368 6.57 -6.80 19.45
N GLU A 369 7.59 -6.41 18.69
CA GLU A 369 8.58 -5.43 19.11
C GLU A 369 7.95 -4.07 19.43
N LEU A 370 6.97 -3.64 18.65
CA LEU A 370 6.21 -2.43 18.96
C LEU A 370 5.45 -2.55 20.28
N LYS A 371 4.74 -3.67 20.49
CA LYS A 371 3.97 -3.89 21.72
C LYS A 371 4.86 -3.83 22.95
N GLU A 372 6.06 -4.40 22.88
CA GLU A 372 7.03 -4.33 23.96
C GLU A 372 7.56 -2.90 24.18
N LYS A 373 7.88 -2.15 23.11
CA LYS A 373 8.30 -0.75 23.22
C LYS A 373 7.24 0.13 23.89
N GLU A 374 5.97 -0.09 23.57
CA GLU A 374 4.86 0.65 24.16
C GLU A 374 4.61 0.29 25.62
N LYS A 375 4.73 -1.00 25.99
CA LYS A 375 4.70 -1.40 27.41
C LYS A 375 5.77 -0.63 28.20
N VAL A 376 7.01 -0.59 27.68
CA VAL A 376 8.11 0.15 28.30
C VAL A 376 7.80 1.65 28.38
N ARG A 377 7.24 2.26 27.33
CA ARG A 377 6.85 3.68 27.33
C ARG A 377 5.82 3.98 28.42
N ARG A 378 4.75 3.20 28.51
CA ARG A 378 3.69 3.37 29.52
C ARG A 378 4.20 3.18 30.95
N SER A 379 5.13 2.23 31.16
CA SER A 379 5.79 2.07 32.46
C SER A 379 6.60 3.30 32.86
N LYS A 380 7.30 3.95 31.91
CA LYS A 380 8.05 5.19 32.18
C LYS A 380 7.13 6.37 32.50
N GLU A 381 6.01 6.50 31.78
CA GLU A 381 5.03 7.55 32.03
C GLU A 381 4.32 7.38 33.38
N SER A 382 4.08 6.14 33.80
CA SER A 382 3.45 5.84 35.10
C SER A 382 4.38 6.11 36.28
N ASN A 383 5.70 5.99 36.09
CA ASN A 383 6.70 6.28 37.13
C ASN A 383 7.01 7.78 37.29
N ASN A 384 6.60 8.61 36.34
CA ASN A 384 6.81 10.05 36.36
C ASN A 384 5.58 10.83 36.87
N LYS A 385 4.51 10.14 37.24
CA LYS A 385 3.31 10.68 37.90
C LYS A 385 3.32 10.25 39.36
#